data_AF-A0A2X3D702-F1
#
_entry.id   AF-A0A2X3D702-F1
#
_cell.length_a   1.000
_cell.length_b   1.000
_cell.length_c   1.000
_cell.angle_alpha   90.00
_cell.angle_beta   90.00
_cell.angle_gamma   90.00
#
_symmetry.space_group_name_H-M   'P 1'
#
loop_
_entity.id
_entity.type
_entity.pdbx_description
1 polymer ?
#
loop_
_entity_poly.entity_id
_entity_poly.type
_entity_poly.pdbx_seq_one_letter_code
_entity_poly.pdbx_strand_id
1 'polypeptide(L)'
;MKRNVAVASLAFELNLTGNTIQLFPAGEFRANDGRPAECANWVLNESLARQVIEHLSSRQNKIVIDYEHQTLRTESNGQPAPAAGWWKGTDTVWTDAGMFAQNVEWTEAARKMIAGGEYRYISPVFAYDKKTGAVLQVLNAALTNNPALDGMNQVVLAAASRLIVQASTQPSPEKTMNEELLKLLRKLLGLADDATEADILAAAAAGGRLYAKGK
;
A
#
# COMPACT_ATOMS: atom_id res chain seq x y z
N MET A 1 -2.57 -11.97 -20.32
CA MET A 1 -2.07 -12.71 -19.13
C MET A 1 -2.75 -12.14 -17.88
N LYS A 2 -3.09 -12.96 -16.88
CA LYS A 2 -3.63 -12.48 -15.60
C LYS A 2 -2.52 -11.73 -14.85
N ARG A 3 -2.72 -10.44 -14.50
CA ARG A 3 -1.74 -9.65 -13.74
C ARG A 3 -1.56 -10.26 -12.35
N ASN A 4 -0.36 -10.71 -12.00
CA ASN A 4 -0.07 -11.37 -10.73
C ASN A 4 0.35 -10.37 -9.64
N VAL A 5 -0.39 -9.27 -9.51
CA VAL A 5 -0.01 -8.13 -8.67
C VAL A 5 -0.63 -8.21 -7.28
N ALA A 6 0.09 -7.77 -6.26
CA ALA A 6 -0.41 -7.46 -4.92
C ALA A 6 0.07 -6.08 -4.47
N VAL A 7 -0.45 -5.63 -3.31
CA VAL A 7 -0.07 -4.36 -2.68
C VAL A 7 0.36 -4.64 -1.24
N ALA A 8 1.46 -4.01 -0.82
CA ALA A 8 2.03 -4.11 0.51
C ALA A 8 2.43 -2.73 1.04
N SER A 9 2.77 -2.68 2.33
CA SER A 9 3.53 -1.60 2.94
C SER A 9 4.57 -2.15 3.91
N LEU A 10 5.68 -1.43 4.03
CA LEU A 10 6.83 -1.78 4.87
C LEU A 10 7.42 -0.48 5.42
N ALA A 11 7.65 -0.43 6.73
CA ALA A 11 8.21 0.73 7.40
C ALA A 11 9.74 0.66 7.50
N PHE A 12 10.39 1.80 7.29
CA PHE A 12 11.82 2.02 7.48
C PHE A 12 12.03 3.18 8.47
N GLU A 13 13.15 3.19 9.19
CA GLU A 13 13.48 4.30 10.10
C GLU A 13 13.65 5.61 9.32
N LEU A 14 13.00 6.66 9.81
CA LEU A 14 12.91 7.96 9.17
C LEU A 14 14.24 8.72 9.32
N ASN A 15 15.18 8.41 8.44
CA ASN A 15 16.48 9.08 8.35
C ASN A 15 16.37 10.34 7.48
N LEU A 16 16.05 11.49 8.11
CA LEU A 16 15.98 12.78 7.42
C LEU A 16 17.37 13.38 7.17
N THR A 17 17.84 13.29 5.93
CA THR A 17 18.94 14.12 5.43
C THR A 17 18.34 15.32 4.69
N GLY A 18 18.11 16.41 5.43
CA GLY A 18 17.29 17.52 4.96
C GLY A 18 15.83 17.07 4.76
N ASN A 19 15.23 17.43 3.62
CA ASN A 19 13.88 17.00 3.23
C ASN A 19 13.90 15.74 2.34
N THR A 20 14.85 14.83 2.55
CA THR A 20 14.95 13.56 1.82
C THR A 20 14.52 12.40 2.71
N ILE A 21 13.71 11.49 2.18
CA ILE A 21 13.31 10.22 2.82
C ILE A 21 13.73 9.04 1.96
N GLN A 22 14.17 7.95 2.61
CA GLN A 22 14.30 6.66 1.94
C GLN A 22 12.92 6.02 1.81
N LEU A 23 12.60 5.54 0.61
CA LEU A 23 11.40 4.75 0.37
C LEU A 23 11.73 3.25 0.42
N PHE A 24 12.84 2.81 -0.18
CA PHE A 24 13.23 1.39 -0.19
C PHE A 24 14.75 1.23 -0.12
N PRO A 25 15.26 0.14 0.47
CA PRO A 25 16.63 -0.32 0.27
C PRO A 25 16.83 -0.83 -1.16
N ALA A 26 18.08 -0.91 -1.59
CA ALA A 26 18.43 -1.60 -2.82
C ALA A 26 18.46 -3.13 -2.63
N GLY A 27 18.11 -3.87 -3.67
CA GLY A 27 18.19 -5.32 -3.72
C GLY A 27 16.93 -6.01 -3.19
N GLU A 28 17.14 -7.03 -2.36
CA GLU A 28 16.09 -7.87 -1.78
C GLU A 28 15.76 -7.42 -0.35
N PHE A 29 14.47 -7.32 -0.02
CA PHE A 29 14.02 -6.87 1.29
C PHE A 29 12.70 -7.52 1.71
N ARG A 30 12.41 -7.48 3.02
CA ARG A 30 11.23 -8.10 3.63
C ARG A 30 10.72 -7.28 4.82
N ALA A 31 9.50 -7.58 5.25
CA ALA A 31 9.00 -7.17 6.55
C ALA A 31 9.42 -8.16 7.65
N ASN A 32 9.61 -7.64 8.86
CA ASN A 32 9.91 -8.44 10.06
C ASN A 32 8.70 -9.28 10.55
N ASP A 33 7.50 -8.99 10.04
CA ASP A 33 6.25 -9.71 10.32
C ASP A 33 6.05 -10.98 9.45
N GLY A 34 7.04 -11.35 8.64
CA GLY A 34 6.99 -12.53 7.79
C GLY A 34 6.48 -12.29 6.37
N ARG A 35 6.04 -11.08 5.98
CA ARG A 35 5.71 -10.74 4.58
C ARG A 35 6.96 -10.44 3.72
N PRO A 36 6.97 -10.74 2.40
CA PRO A 36 5.91 -11.39 1.59
C PRO A 36 5.75 -12.90 1.84
N ALA A 37 4.54 -13.44 1.73
CA ALA A 37 4.28 -14.88 1.93
C ALA A 37 4.27 -15.67 0.61
N GLU A 38 3.95 -14.98 -0.49
CA GLU A 38 3.77 -15.53 -1.84
C GLU A 38 5.04 -15.52 -2.71
N CYS A 39 6.09 -14.82 -2.28
CA CYS A 39 7.42 -14.84 -2.86
C CYS A 39 8.50 -14.78 -1.75
N ALA A 40 9.76 -15.10 -2.07
CA ALA A 40 10.83 -15.15 -1.06
C ALA A 40 11.11 -13.77 -0.44
N ASN A 41 11.33 -12.77 -1.29
CA ASN A 41 11.67 -11.39 -0.94
C ASN A 41 10.91 -10.42 -1.86
N TRP A 42 10.67 -9.19 -1.42
CA TRP A 42 10.43 -8.09 -2.35
C TRP A 42 11.75 -7.66 -2.97
N VAL A 43 11.71 -7.17 -4.21
CA VAL A 43 12.92 -6.84 -4.99
C VAL A 43 12.78 -5.47 -5.65
N LEU A 44 13.77 -4.61 -5.43
CA LEU A 44 13.93 -3.35 -6.16
C LEU A 44 15.41 -3.19 -6.52
N ASN A 45 15.71 -3.19 -7.82
CA ASN A 45 17.05 -2.89 -8.37
C ASN A 45 16.96 -1.67 -9.30
N GLU A 46 18.09 -1.16 -9.80
CA GLU A 46 18.12 0.03 -10.65
C GLU A 46 17.16 -0.04 -11.85
N SER A 47 17.08 -1.19 -12.52
CA SER A 47 16.23 -1.38 -13.71
C SER A 47 14.73 -1.33 -13.36
N LEU A 48 14.34 -1.88 -12.22
CA LEU A 48 12.97 -1.77 -11.69
C LEU A 48 12.70 -0.34 -11.19
N ALA A 49 13.63 0.25 -10.45
CA ALA A 49 13.51 1.61 -9.92
C ALA A 49 13.35 2.64 -11.03
N ARG A 50 14.05 2.51 -12.16
CA ARG A 50 13.89 3.39 -13.32
C ARG A 50 12.46 3.41 -13.84
N GLN A 51 11.80 2.25 -13.95
CA GLN A 51 10.40 2.13 -14.37
C GLN A 51 9.43 2.72 -13.32
N VAL A 52 9.71 2.49 -12.03
CA VAL A 52 8.92 3.06 -10.92
C VAL A 52 9.02 4.59 -10.88
N ILE A 53 10.23 5.13 -11.08
CA ILE A 53 10.50 6.58 -11.13
C ILE A 53 9.88 7.22 -12.37
N GLU A 54 9.93 6.59 -13.53
CA GLU A 54 9.25 7.05 -14.75
C GLU A 54 7.73 7.14 -14.54
N HIS A 55 7.13 6.08 -13.99
CA HIS A 55 5.69 6.08 -13.67
C HIS A 55 5.31 7.14 -12.63
N LEU A 56 6.14 7.35 -11.60
CA LEU A 56 5.95 8.43 -10.62
C LEU A 56 6.06 9.80 -11.28
N SER A 57 7.10 10.02 -12.10
CA SER A 57 7.38 11.29 -12.77
C SER A 57 6.30 11.68 -13.80
N SER A 58 5.59 10.70 -14.36
CA SER A 58 4.44 10.95 -15.24
C SER A 58 3.24 11.60 -14.52
N ARG A 59 3.15 11.49 -13.18
CA ARG A 59 2.03 12.02 -12.40
C ARG A 59 2.11 13.54 -12.29
N GLN A 60 1.03 14.20 -12.70
CA GLN A 60 0.86 15.64 -12.50
C GLN A 60 0.67 16.01 -11.03
N ASN A 61 0.02 15.13 -10.26
CA ASN A 61 -0.25 15.33 -8.84
C ASN A 61 0.93 14.85 -7.98
N LYS A 62 1.23 15.62 -6.93
CA LYS A 62 2.15 15.19 -5.88
C LYS A 62 1.64 13.93 -5.19
N ILE A 63 2.57 13.08 -4.77
CA ILE A 63 2.27 11.88 -4.01
C ILE A 63 2.18 12.26 -2.53
N VAL A 64 1.14 11.77 -1.84
CA VAL A 64 0.86 12.07 -0.43
C VAL A 64 1.68 11.20 0.52
N ILE A 65 2.11 11.79 1.62
CA ILE A 65 2.52 11.12 2.84
C ILE A 65 1.41 11.36 3.86
N ASP A 66 0.74 10.32 4.35
CA ASP A 66 -0.29 10.40 5.38
C ASP A 66 0.28 10.07 6.77
N TYR A 67 -0.59 9.94 7.78
CA TYR A 67 -0.25 9.35 9.07
C TYR A 67 -0.92 7.98 9.19
N GLU A 68 -0.17 6.98 9.68
CA GLU A 68 -0.64 5.64 10.03
C GLU A 68 -1.47 4.94 8.93
N HIS A 69 -1.15 5.18 7.65
CA HIS A 69 -1.89 4.67 6.49
C HIS A 69 -3.38 5.08 6.47
N GLN A 70 -3.74 6.21 7.10
CA GLN A 70 -5.14 6.62 7.26
C GLN A 70 -5.84 6.91 5.92
N THR A 71 -5.13 7.28 4.85
CA THR A 71 -5.71 7.37 3.50
C THR A 71 -6.33 6.04 3.04
N LEU A 72 -5.73 4.90 3.42
CA LEU A 72 -6.27 3.57 3.12
C LEU A 72 -7.40 3.14 4.07
N ARG A 73 -7.51 3.77 5.24
CA ARG A 73 -8.47 3.42 6.30
C ARG A 73 -9.72 4.29 6.30
N THR A 74 -9.71 5.43 5.61
CA THR A 74 -10.81 6.42 5.60
C THR A 74 -12.15 5.80 5.22
N GLU A 75 -12.17 4.92 4.21
CA GLU A 75 -13.39 4.23 3.78
C GLU A 75 -13.95 3.24 4.82
N SER A 76 -13.08 2.65 5.66
CA SER A 76 -13.47 1.64 6.65
C SER A 76 -13.76 2.22 8.04
N ASN A 77 -13.14 3.35 8.41
CA ASN A 77 -13.27 3.95 9.75
C ASN A 77 -13.90 5.36 9.77
N GLY A 78 -14.14 5.97 8.60
CA GLY A 78 -14.73 7.31 8.45
C GLY A 78 -13.89 8.46 9.01
N GLN A 79 -12.65 8.21 9.45
CA GLN A 79 -11.81 9.23 10.07
C GLN A 79 -11.07 10.06 9.01
N PRO A 80 -10.82 11.36 9.27
CA PRO A 80 -10.03 12.21 8.36
C PRO A 80 -8.65 11.63 8.09
N ALA A 81 -8.17 11.74 6.84
CA ALA A 81 -6.79 11.46 6.45
C ALA A 81 -6.03 12.77 6.19
N PRO A 82 -5.56 13.49 7.22
CA PRO A 82 -4.68 14.63 7.02
C PRO A 82 -3.36 14.16 6.42
N ALA A 83 -2.84 14.90 5.46
CA ALA A 83 -1.50 14.67 4.94
C ALA A 83 -0.45 15.13 5.97
N ALA A 84 0.58 14.31 6.17
CA ALA A 84 1.82 14.70 6.82
C ALA A 84 2.68 15.56 5.89
N GLY A 85 2.72 15.24 4.60
CA GLY A 85 3.47 15.97 3.59
C GLY A 85 3.26 15.41 2.19
N TRP A 86 4.07 15.89 1.23
CA TRP A 86 4.00 15.49 -0.17
C TRP A 86 5.37 15.52 -0.85
N TRP A 87 5.51 14.78 -1.96
CA TRP A 87 6.65 14.95 -2.89
C TRP A 87 6.17 14.87 -4.36
N LYS A 88 6.91 15.43 -5.32
CA LYS A 88 6.62 15.21 -6.74
C LYS A 88 7.31 13.93 -7.21
N GLY A 89 6.70 13.22 -8.16
CA GLY A 89 7.31 12.02 -8.71
C GLY A 89 8.69 12.28 -9.34
N THR A 90 8.88 13.46 -9.94
CA THR A 90 10.15 13.95 -10.50
C THR A 90 11.26 14.15 -9.48
N ASP A 91 10.94 14.26 -8.19
CA ASP A 91 11.92 14.36 -7.09
C ASP A 91 12.30 12.97 -6.54
N THR A 92 11.91 11.88 -7.21
CA THR A 92 12.27 10.49 -6.82
C THR A 92 13.57 10.07 -7.51
N VAL A 93 14.55 9.60 -6.73
CA VAL A 93 15.87 9.20 -7.25
C VAL A 93 16.25 7.77 -6.86
N TRP A 94 17.17 7.18 -7.61
CA TRP A 94 17.83 5.91 -7.29
C TRP A 94 19.30 6.14 -6.92
N THR A 95 19.81 5.32 -6.01
CA THR A 95 21.22 5.26 -5.58
C THR A 95 21.57 3.81 -5.22
N ASP A 96 22.85 3.52 -4.98
CA ASP A 96 23.30 2.20 -4.51
C ASP A 96 22.68 1.79 -3.16
N ALA A 97 22.26 2.76 -2.33
CA ALA A 97 21.56 2.52 -1.08
C ALA A 97 20.05 2.20 -1.27
N GLY A 98 19.48 2.51 -2.44
CA GLY A 98 18.07 2.29 -2.76
C GLY A 98 17.37 3.52 -3.35
N MET A 99 16.05 3.57 -3.17
CA MET A 99 15.17 4.60 -3.76
C MET A 99 14.75 5.62 -2.72
N PHE A 100 14.83 6.91 -3.08
CA PHE A 100 14.59 8.04 -2.18
C PHE A 100 13.61 9.04 -2.82
N ALA A 101 12.81 9.69 -1.99
CA ALA A 101 12.07 10.89 -2.37
C ALA A 101 12.78 12.13 -1.78
N GLN A 102 13.21 13.03 -2.65
CA GLN A 102 13.81 14.31 -2.29
C GLN A 102 12.73 15.40 -2.19
N ASN A 103 13.13 16.59 -1.72
CA ASN A 103 12.32 17.81 -1.72
C ASN A 103 10.93 17.64 -1.05
N VAL A 104 10.83 16.78 -0.03
CA VAL A 104 9.56 16.50 0.65
C VAL A 104 9.00 17.75 1.32
N GLU A 105 7.80 18.13 0.91
CA GLU A 105 7.05 19.25 1.45
C GLU A 105 6.27 18.80 2.69
N TRP A 106 6.92 18.87 3.86
CA TRP A 106 6.28 18.58 5.14
C TRP A 106 5.30 19.68 5.57
N THR A 107 4.17 19.27 6.14
CA THR A 107 3.31 20.15 6.93
C THR A 107 4.00 20.59 8.21
N GLU A 108 3.56 21.72 8.78
CA GLU A 108 4.10 22.21 10.05
C GLU A 108 3.80 21.28 11.23
N ALA A 109 2.67 20.56 11.19
CA ALA A 109 2.35 19.51 12.16
C ALA A 109 3.34 18.33 12.05
N ALA A 110 3.57 17.81 10.84
CA ALA A 110 4.53 16.73 10.63
C ALA A 110 5.94 17.12 11.05
N ARG A 111 6.41 18.33 10.69
CA ARG A 111 7.73 18.82 11.12
C ARG A 111 7.89 18.78 12.64
N LYS A 112 6.89 19.24 13.40
CA LYS A 112 6.90 19.21 14.87
C LYS A 112 6.91 17.80 15.42
N MET A 113 6.03 16.93 14.91
CA MET A 113 5.94 15.55 15.37
C MET A 113 7.21 14.75 15.06
N ILE A 114 7.80 14.92 13.88
CA ILE A 114 9.09 14.31 13.53
C ILE A 114 10.21 14.83 14.43
N ALA A 115 10.32 16.16 14.60
CA ALA A 115 11.36 16.77 15.45
C ALA A 115 11.21 16.41 16.94
N GLY A 116 9.97 16.21 17.42
CA GLY A 116 9.67 15.69 18.75
C GLY A 116 9.87 14.18 18.92
N GLY A 117 10.15 13.45 17.83
CA GLY A 117 10.26 12.00 17.83
C GLY A 117 8.91 11.27 18.04
N GLU A 118 7.80 11.97 17.83
CA GLU A 118 6.42 11.44 17.81
C GLU A 118 6.12 10.62 16.56
N TYR A 119 6.90 10.76 15.49
CA TYR A 119 6.90 9.84 14.34
C TYR A 119 8.33 9.48 13.96
N ARG A 120 8.62 8.17 13.89
CA ARG A 120 9.99 7.64 13.70
C ARG A 120 10.20 6.81 12.45
N TYR A 121 9.14 6.43 11.75
CA TYR A 121 9.24 5.55 10.58
C TYR A 121 8.44 6.10 9.39
N ILE A 122 8.93 5.81 8.18
CA ILE A 122 8.25 6.05 6.92
C ILE A 122 7.86 4.71 6.29
N SER A 123 6.62 4.55 5.86
CA SER A 123 6.09 3.32 5.30
C SER A 123 5.46 3.57 3.92
N PRO A 124 6.16 3.29 2.81
CA PRO A 124 5.55 3.36 1.49
C PRO A 124 4.49 2.28 1.31
N VAL A 125 3.44 2.62 0.57
CA VAL A 125 2.45 1.67 0.07
C VAL A 125 2.79 1.42 -1.40
N PHE A 126 2.95 0.15 -1.80
CA PHE A 126 3.47 -0.19 -3.13
C PHE A 126 2.83 -1.44 -3.72
N ALA A 127 2.71 -1.46 -5.04
CA ALA A 127 2.33 -2.65 -5.81
C ALA A 127 3.57 -3.43 -6.25
N TYR A 128 3.50 -4.76 -6.22
CA TYR A 128 4.58 -5.66 -6.61
C TYR A 128 4.04 -6.91 -7.33
N ASP A 129 4.87 -7.60 -8.10
CA ASP A 129 4.54 -8.90 -8.69
C ASP A 129 4.73 -10.04 -7.66
N LYS A 130 3.67 -10.81 -7.41
CA LYS A 130 3.64 -11.90 -6.42
C LYS A 130 4.49 -13.12 -6.77
N LYS A 131 4.99 -13.25 -8.02
CA LYS A 131 5.85 -14.37 -8.42
C LYS A 131 7.32 -14.00 -8.28
N THR A 132 7.69 -12.77 -8.64
CA THR A 132 9.10 -12.32 -8.65
C THR A 132 9.48 -11.43 -7.48
N GLY A 133 8.51 -10.93 -6.70
CA GLY A 133 8.72 -9.93 -5.66
C GLY A 133 9.01 -8.52 -6.19
N ALA A 134 9.11 -8.34 -7.51
CA ALA A 134 9.51 -7.08 -8.13
C ALA A 134 8.52 -5.95 -7.82
N VAL A 135 9.01 -4.87 -7.23
CA VAL A 135 8.23 -3.64 -7.01
C VAL A 135 7.90 -3.01 -8.37
N LEU A 136 6.62 -2.67 -8.56
CA LEU A 136 6.08 -2.16 -9.83
C LEU A 136 5.65 -0.70 -9.75
N GLN A 137 5.18 -0.23 -8.58
CA GLN A 137 4.63 1.12 -8.42
C GLN A 137 4.58 1.52 -6.94
N VAL A 138 4.98 2.75 -6.61
CA VAL A 138 4.64 3.39 -5.31
C VAL A 138 3.29 4.08 -5.43
N LEU A 139 2.43 3.92 -4.43
CA LEU A 139 1.10 4.50 -4.37
C LEU A 139 1.11 5.82 -3.60
N ASN A 140 1.49 5.74 -2.33
CA ASN A 140 1.68 6.82 -1.35
C ASN A 140 2.70 6.37 -0.29
N ALA A 141 2.94 7.19 0.74
CA ALA A 141 3.62 6.76 1.96
C ALA A 141 2.86 7.19 3.21
N ALA A 142 3.33 6.74 4.38
CA ALA A 142 2.78 7.05 5.69
C ALA A 142 3.89 7.32 6.71
N LEU A 143 3.77 8.35 7.55
CA LEU A 143 4.47 8.40 8.83
C LEU A 143 3.82 7.41 9.80
N THR A 144 4.61 6.57 10.47
CA THR A 144 4.10 5.60 11.45
C THR A 144 5.05 5.42 12.63
N ASN A 145 4.52 4.96 13.76
CA ASN A 145 5.28 4.50 14.93
C ASN A 145 5.31 2.99 15.10
N ASN A 146 4.56 2.25 14.29
CA ASN A 146 4.52 0.81 14.36
C ASN A 146 5.27 0.20 13.14
N PRO A 147 6.59 -0.02 13.24
CA PRO A 147 7.40 -0.47 12.11
C PRO A 147 7.08 -1.91 11.68
N ALA A 148 6.47 -2.68 12.58
CA ALA A 148 6.03 -4.05 12.36
C ALA A 148 4.55 -4.16 12.75
N LEU A 149 3.65 -3.70 11.87
CA LEU A 149 2.21 -3.82 12.06
C LEU A 149 1.79 -5.30 12.12
N ASP A 150 1.85 -5.81 13.34
CA ASP A 150 1.60 -7.19 13.70
C ASP A 150 0.17 -7.61 13.35
N GLY A 151 0.01 -8.82 12.83
CA GLY A 151 -1.30 -9.35 12.41
C GLY A 151 -1.95 -8.67 11.18
N MET A 152 -1.20 -8.00 10.30
CA MET A 152 -1.79 -7.34 9.12
C MET A 152 -2.20 -8.29 7.98
N ASN A 153 -3.32 -8.99 8.18
CA ASN A 153 -4.15 -9.53 7.10
C ASN A 153 -5.50 -8.80 7.08
N GLN A 154 -5.48 -7.47 6.92
CA GLN A 154 -6.71 -6.63 6.91
C GLN A 154 -7.44 -6.67 5.55
N VAL A 155 -7.52 -7.91 5.02
CA VAL A 155 -8.36 -8.46 3.96
C VAL A 155 -8.26 -7.76 2.61
N VAL A 156 -7.22 -8.12 1.86
CA VAL A 156 -6.58 -7.28 0.83
C VAL A 156 -5.86 -6.10 1.53
N LEU A 157 -5.12 -5.22 0.83
CA LEU A 157 -4.59 -3.97 1.45
C LEU A 157 -5.28 -2.64 1.06
N ALA A 158 -6.61 -2.50 0.91
CA ALA A 158 -7.71 -3.45 1.08
C ALA A 158 -8.81 -3.19 0.06
N ALA A 159 -8.73 -3.84 -1.11
CA ALA A 159 -9.71 -3.71 -2.19
C ALA A 159 -9.90 -2.27 -2.75
N ALA A 160 -9.25 -1.28 -2.14
CA ALA A 160 -9.23 0.14 -2.46
C ALA A 160 -7.89 0.57 -3.10
N SER A 161 -6.92 -0.37 -3.22
CA SER A 161 -6.02 -0.36 -4.37
C SER A 161 -6.68 -0.90 -5.64
N ARG A 162 -7.84 -1.60 -5.56
CA ARG A 162 -8.74 -1.63 -6.73
C ARG A 162 -9.30 -0.21 -6.87
N LEU A 163 -9.66 0.18 -8.08
CA LEU A 163 -9.97 1.57 -8.46
C LEU A 163 -8.78 2.56 -8.57
N ILE A 164 -7.64 2.36 -7.89
CA ILE A 164 -6.38 3.13 -8.17
C ILE A 164 -5.99 3.11 -9.66
N VAL A 165 -6.53 2.16 -10.44
CA VAL A 165 -6.37 2.07 -11.90
C VAL A 165 -7.69 2.19 -12.70
N GLN A 166 -8.90 1.97 -12.13
CA GLN A 166 -10.14 2.06 -12.94
C GLN A 166 -10.41 3.50 -13.41
N ALA A 167 -9.98 4.51 -12.62
CA ALA A 167 -10.27 5.92 -12.87
C ALA A 167 -9.06 6.73 -13.36
N SER A 168 -8.13 6.11 -14.09
CA SER A 168 -7.19 6.89 -14.92
C SER A 168 -7.89 7.54 -16.14
N THR A 169 -9.21 7.30 -16.38
CA THR A 169 -9.85 7.58 -17.69
C THR A 169 -11.33 8.02 -17.78
N GLN A 170 -12.29 7.60 -16.91
CA GLN A 170 -13.75 7.69 -17.26
C GLN A 170 -14.72 8.13 -16.13
N PRO A 171 -15.83 8.85 -16.44
CA PRO A 171 -16.92 9.21 -15.49
C PRO A 171 -18.30 8.56 -15.78
N SER A 172 -19.07 8.12 -14.76
CA SER A 172 -20.57 8.10 -14.73
C SER A 172 -21.18 7.42 -13.48
N PRO A 173 -22.50 7.55 -13.20
CA PRO A 173 -23.15 7.13 -11.95
C PRO A 173 -24.14 5.95 -12.06
N GLU A 174 -24.21 5.09 -11.03
CA GLU A 174 -25.44 4.48 -10.46
C GLU A 174 -25.10 3.56 -9.26
N LYS A 175 -26.08 3.24 -8.40
CA LYS A 175 -25.83 2.60 -7.09
C LYS A 175 -26.49 1.21 -6.94
N THR A 176 -25.78 0.19 -7.39
CA THR A 176 -25.92 -1.22 -6.97
C THR A 176 -24.66 -1.66 -6.23
N MET A 177 -24.74 -2.72 -5.42
CA MET A 177 -23.52 -3.40 -4.95
C MET A 177 -22.82 -3.94 -6.20
N ASN A 178 -21.66 -3.37 -6.56
CA ASN A 178 -21.01 -3.66 -7.84
C ASN A 178 -20.80 -5.18 -8.01
N GLU A 179 -21.24 -5.76 -9.12
CA GLU A 179 -21.06 -7.19 -9.40
C GLU A 179 -19.59 -7.63 -9.38
N GLU A 180 -18.65 -6.72 -9.64
CA GLU A 180 -17.23 -6.99 -9.41
C GLU A 180 -16.87 -7.17 -7.93
N LEU A 181 -17.49 -6.41 -7.02
CA LEU A 181 -17.30 -6.56 -5.57
C LEU A 181 -17.87 -7.92 -5.12
N LEU A 182 -19.08 -8.27 -5.56
CA LEU A 182 -19.71 -9.56 -5.26
C LEU A 182 -18.89 -10.73 -5.80
N LYS A 183 -18.50 -10.71 -7.09
CA LYS A 183 -17.60 -11.73 -7.69
C LYS A 183 -16.29 -11.91 -6.95
N LEU A 184 -15.69 -10.81 -6.45
CA LEU A 184 -14.41 -10.90 -5.76
C LEU A 184 -14.57 -11.37 -4.31
N LEU A 185 -15.72 -11.12 -3.66
CA LEU A 185 -16.06 -11.75 -2.38
C LEU A 185 -16.33 -13.26 -2.53
N ARG A 186 -17.11 -13.68 -3.54
CA ARG A 186 -17.33 -15.11 -3.89
C ARG A 186 -16.00 -15.84 -4.01
N LYS A 187 -15.12 -15.31 -4.84
CA LYS A 187 -13.80 -15.88 -5.13
C LYS A 187 -12.84 -15.88 -3.95
N LEU A 188 -12.92 -14.88 -3.05
CA LEU A 188 -12.10 -14.81 -1.84
C LEU A 188 -12.54 -15.85 -0.79
N LEU A 189 -13.85 -16.17 -0.74
CA LEU A 189 -14.45 -17.14 0.17
C LEU A 189 -14.53 -18.56 -0.43
N GLY A 190 -14.04 -18.77 -1.66
CA GLY A 190 -14.07 -20.07 -2.34
C GLY A 190 -15.46 -20.51 -2.83
N LEU A 191 -16.39 -19.58 -2.98
CA LEU A 191 -17.76 -19.83 -3.43
C LEU A 191 -17.89 -19.85 -4.95
N ALA A 192 -19.01 -20.40 -5.44
CA ALA A 192 -19.39 -20.38 -6.84
C ALA A 192 -19.58 -18.93 -7.36
N ASP A 193 -19.32 -18.71 -8.65
CA ASP A 193 -19.33 -17.37 -9.27
C ASP A 193 -20.72 -16.72 -9.33
N ASP A 194 -21.79 -17.51 -9.17
CA ASP A 194 -23.20 -17.13 -9.10
C ASP A 194 -23.77 -17.08 -7.67
N ALA A 195 -22.99 -17.46 -6.66
CA ALA A 195 -23.46 -17.53 -5.26
C ALA A 195 -24.11 -16.22 -4.80
N THR A 196 -25.25 -16.29 -4.15
CA THR A 196 -26.03 -15.09 -3.81
C THR A 196 -25.31 -14.22 -2.78
N GLU A 197 -25.72 -12.96 -2.64
CA GLU A 197 -25.21 -12.08 -1.58
C GLU A 197 -25.39 -12.71 -0.18
N ALA A 198 -26.48 -13.47 0.02
CA ALA A 198 -26.71 -14.24 1.25
C ALA A 198 -25.69 -15.37 1.46
N ASP A 199 -25.30 -16.09 0.40
CA ASP A 199 -24.28 -17.16 0.47
C ASP A 199 -22.89 -16.59 0.80
N ILE A 200 -22.55 -15.43 0.22
CA ILE A 200 -21.33 -14.69 0.53
C ILE A 200 -21.29 -14.30 2.02
N LEU A 201 -22.38 -13.76 2.55
CA LEU A 201 -22.49 -13.36 3.95
C LEU A 201 -22.44 -14.58 4.90
N ALA A 202 -23.09 -15.69 4.54
CA ALA A 202 -23.02 -16.94 5.31
C ALA A 202 -21.62 -17.55 5.33
N ALA A 203 -20.90 -17.56 4.20
CA ALA A 203 -19.54 -18.08 4.14
C ALA A 203 -18.53 -17.20 4.88
N ALA A 204 -18.70 -15.87 4.87
CA ALA A 204 -17.92 -14.97 5.71
C ALA A 204 -18.10 -15.27 7.21
N ALA A 205 -19.34 -15.55 7.64
CA ALA A 205 -19.66 -15.96 9.01
C ALA A 205 -19.18 -17.39 9.37
N ALA A 206 -18.92 -18.25 8.38
CA ALA A 206 -18.39 -19.60 8.56
C ALA A 206 -16.85 -19.64 8.55
N GLY A 207 -16.20 -18.83 7.71
CA GLY A 207 -14.73 -18.73 7.62
C GLY A 207 -14.06 -18.30 8.93
N GLY A 208 -14.76 -17.49 9.73
CA GLY A 208 -14.35 -17.15 11.10
C GLY A 208 -14.26 -18.35 12.07
N ARG A 209 -14.76 -19.54 11.69
CA ARG A 209 -14.70 -20.76 12.54
C ARG A 209 -13.54 -21.69 12.20
N LEU A 210 -12.87 -21.54 11.05
CA LEU A 210 -11.71 -22.36 10.70
C LEU A 210 -10.44 -21.96 11.48
N TYR A 211 -10.34 -20.69 11.89
CA TYR A 211 -9.33 -20.24 12.88
C TYR A 211 -9.72 -20.56 14.34
N ALA A 212 -10.87 -21.19 14.59
CA ALA A 212 -11.37 -21.49 15.94
C ALA A 212 -11.22 -22.97 16.37
N LYS A 213 -10.63 -23.83 15.53
CA LYS A 213 -10.32 -25.24 15.86
C LYS A 213 -8.90 -25.64 15.46
N GLY A 214 -7.94 -25.00 16.11
CA GLY A 214 -6.54 -25.42 16.19
C GLY A 214 -6.09 -25.44 17.66
N LYS A 215 -6.46 -26.49 18.38
CA LYS A 215 -5.85 -26.93 19.64
C LYS A 215 -5.39 -28.37 19.45
#